data_AF-A0AAU4BS83-F1
#
_entry.id   AF-A0AAU4BS83-F1
#
_cell.length_a   1.000
_cell.length_b   1.000
_cell.length_c   1.000
_cell.angle_alpha   90.00
_cell.angle_beta   90.00
_cell.angle_gamma   90.00
#
_symmetry.space_group_name_H-M   'P 1'
#
loop_
_entity.id
_entity.type
_entity.pdbx_description
1 polymer ?
#
loop_
_entity_poly.entity_id
_entity_poly.type
_entity_poly.pdbx_seq_one_letter_code
_entity_poly.pdbx_strand_id
1 'polypeptide(L)'
;MSDEAAPPPEFPAVPAPGPTGDPRVDDAVTRLGELGSRPVAEHVEVYEDVHQRLQELLASADQDEPRPPQVPQVPRPAEPSRPVFPAALRPRP
;
A
#
# COMPACT_ATOMS: atom_id res chain seq x y z
N MET A 1 -39.85 18.02 -8.54
CA MET A 1 -38.92 17.70 -9.63
C MET A 1 -38.23 16.43 -9.20
N SER A 2 -38.55 15.31 -9.84
CA SER A 2 -37.88 14.04 -9.59
C SER A 2 -36.43 14.19 -10.04
N ASP A 3 -35.49 13.94 -9.13
CA ASP A 3 -34.09 13.79 -9.48
C ASP A 3 -33.98 12.51 -10.31
N GLU A 4 -33.97 12.66 -11.63
CA GLU A 4 -33.62 11.60 -12.58
C GLU A 4 -32.14 11.31 -12.35
N ALA A 5 -31.87 10.27 -11.54
CA ALA A 5 -30.53 9.81 -11.27
C ALA A 5 -29.87 9.43 -12.60
N ALA A 6 -28.91 10.24 -13.05
CA ALA A 6 -28.09 9.93 -14.20
C ALA A 6 -27.51 8.51 -14.06
N PRO A 7 -27.41 7.73 -15.17
CA PRO A 7 -26.84 6.39 -15.11
C PRO A 7 -25.45 6.49 -14.47
N PRO A 8 -25.11 5.58 -13.53
CA PRO A 8 -23.82 5.61 -12.86
C PRO A 8 -22.72 5.59 -13.92
N PRO A 9 -21.62 6.35 -13.73
CA PRO A 9 -20.50 6.29 -14.64
C PRO A 9 -20.05 4.84 -14.83
N GLU A 10 -20.10 4.37 -16.08
CA GLU A 10 -19.63 3.05 -16.48
C GLU A 10 -18.09 3.06 -16.47
N PHE A 11 -17.50 2.98 -15.27
CA PHE A 11 -16.07 2.73 -15.16
C PHE A 11 -15.78 1.34 -15.72
N PRO A 12 -14.79 1.17 -16.62
CA PRO A 12 -14.42 -0.16 -17.08
C PRO A 12 -14.03 -0.99 -15.86
N ALA A 13 -14.79 -2.06 -15.61
CA ALA A 13 -14.48 -3.00 -14.54
C ALA A 13 -13.11 -3.60 -14.82
N VAL A 14 -12.11 -3.22 -14.02
CA VAL A 14 -10.80 -3.85 -14.07
C VAL A 14 -11.02 -5.32 -13.69
N PRO A 15 -10.55 -6.29 -14.50
CA PRO A 15 -10.69 -7.69 -14.15
C PRO A 15 -10.01 -7.94 -12.80
N ALA A 16 -10.65 -8.76 -11.96
CA ALA A 16 -10.10 -9.13 -10.67
C ALA A 16 -8.67 -9.68 -10.84
N PRO A 17 -7.73 -9.34 -9.94
CA PRO A 17 -6.39 -9.90 -9.99
C PRO A 17 -6.45 -11.43 -9.88
N GLY A 18 -5.48 -12.10 -10.51
CA GLY A 18 -5.31 -13.54 -10.36
C GLY A 18 -4.96 -13.93 -8.90
N PRO A 19 -5.10 -15.22 -8.54
CA PRO A 19 -4.80 -15.69 -7.20
C PRO A 19 -3.32 -15.42 -6.84
N THR A 20 -3.09 -15.00 -5.61
CA THR A 20 -1.78 -14.65 -5.07
C THR A 20 -1.01 -15.87 -4.55
N GLY A 21 -1.71 -16.96 -4.28
CA GLY A 21 -1.15 -18.21 -3.75
C GLY A 21 -1.13 -18.29 -2.22
N ASP A 22 -1.47 -17.21 -1.50
CA ASP A 22 -1.79 -17.27 -0.07
C ASP A 22 -3.32 -17.16 0.10
N PRO A 23 -4.00 -18.21 0.62
CA PRO A 23 -5.45 -18.20 0.76
C PRO A 23 -5.96 -17.05 1.64
N ARG A 24 -5.16 -16.60 2.61
CA ARG A 24 -5.54 -15.49 3.50
C ARG A 24 -5.53 -14.15 2.77
N VAL A 25 -4.61 -13.98 1.81
CA VAL A 25 -4.55 -12.80 0.94
C VAL A 25 -5.68 -12.86 -0.09
N ASP A 26 -5.90 -14.03 -0.70
CA ASP A 26 -6.97 -14.22 -1.69
C ASP A 26 -8.36 -13.97 -1.09
N ASP A 27 -8.62 -14.39 0.15
CA ASP A 27 -9.85 -14.06 0.88
C ASP A 27 -10.01 -12.55 1.08
N ALA A 28 -8.94 -11.85 1.47
CA ALA A 28 -8.95 -10.41 1.71
C ALA A 28 -9.22 -9.62 0.41
N VAL A 29 -8.62 -10.06 -0.70
CA VAL A 29 -8.86 -9.49 -2.04
C VAL A 29 -10.28 -9.77 -2.53
N THR A 30 -10.81 -10.97 -2.26
CA THR A 30 -12.20 -11.32 -2.59
C THR A 30 -13.19 -10.37 -1.90
N ARG A 31 -12.93 -10.05 -0.62
CA ARG A 31 -13.76 -9.10 0.15
C ARG A 31 -13.78 -7.69 -0.44
N LEU A 32 -12.68 -7.22 -1.04
CA LEU A 32 -12.67 -5.94 -1.77
C LEU A 32 -13.58 -5.96 -3.01
N GLY A 33 -13.77 -7.13 -3.63
CA GLY A 33 -14.69 -7.30 -4.76
C GLY A 33 -16.15 -7.04 -4.42
N GLU A 34 -16.54 -7.16 -3.15
CA GLU A 34 -17.91 -6.93 -2.68
C GLU A 34 -18.29 -5.44 -2.69
N LEU A 35 -17.31 -4.53 -2.65
CA LEU A 35 -17.50 -3.08 -2.56
C LEU A 35 -18.40 -2.53 -3.67
N GLY A 36 -18.30 -3.07 -4.89
CA GLY A 36 -19.12 -2.62 -6.02
C GLY A 36 -20.63 -2.79 -5.81
N SER A 37 -21.03 -3.67 -4.88
CA SER A 37 -22.43 -3.92 -4.52
C SER A 37 -22.87 -3.25 -3.23
N ARG A 38 -21.97 -2.58 -2.51
CA ARG A 38 -22.22 -1.96 -1.20
C ARG A 38 -22.31 -0.43 -1.29
N PRO A 39 -23.08 0.23 -0.40
CA PRO A 39 -23.06 1.68 -0.27
C PRO A 39 -21.66 2.21 0.04
N VAL A 40 -21.30 3.36 -0.53
CA VAL A 40 -19.98 4.00 -0.32
C VAL A 40 -19.68 4.25 1.16
N ALA A 41 -20.69 4.55 1.96
CA ALA A 41 -20.55 4.74 3.41
C ALA A 41 -19.98 3.49 4.11
N GLU A 42 -20.26 2.30 3.59
CA GLU A 42 -19.78 1.02 4.12
C GLU A 42 -18.39 0.64 3.60
N HIS A 43 -17.87 1.33 2.57
CA HIS A 43 -16.59 0.98 1.95
C HIS A 43 -15.44 1.16 2.94
N VAL A 44 -15.50 2.18 3.79
CA VAL A 44 -14.47 2.47 4.79
C VAL A 44 -14.27 1.27 5.72
N GLU A 45 -15.36 0.71 6.25
CA GLU A 45 -15.28 -0.43 7.16
C GLU A 45 -14.63 -1.66 6.50
N VAL A 46 -14.91 -1.89 5.21
CA VAL A 46 -14.30 -2.97 4.44
C VAL A 46 -12.81 -2.72 4.21
N TYR A 47 -12.44 -1.51 3.83
CA TYR A 47 -11.04 -1.16 3.59
C TYR A 47 -10.21 -1.30 4.88
N GLU A 48 -10.72 -0.83 6.01
CA GLU A 48 -10.04 -0.93 7.30
C GLU A 48 -9.86 -2.39 7.73
N ASP A 49 -10.90 -3.22 7.59
CA ASP A 49 -10.83 -4.66 7.90
C ASP A 49 -9.79 -5.38 7.04
N VAL A 50 -9.82 -5.15 5.72
CA VAL A 50 -8.85 -5.75 4.79
C VAL A 50 -7.43 -5.27 5.09
N HIS A 51 -7.25 -3.98 5.34
CA HIS A 51 -5.95 -3.40 5.68
C HIS A 51 -5.39 -4.00 6.98
N GLN A 52 -6.21 -4.08 8.03
CA GLN A 52 -5.82 -4.68 9.32
C GLN A 52 -5.41 -6.15 9.15
N ARG A 53 -6.20 -6.94 8.42
CA ARG A 53 -5.90 -8.36 8.16
C ARG A 53 -4.59 -8.57 7.41
N LEU A 54 -4.34 -7.77 6.37
CA LEU A 54 -3.10 -7.83 5.60
C LEU A 54 -1.89 -7.38 6.44
N GLN A 55 -2.06 -6.35 7.25
CA GLN A 55 -1.01 -5.87 8.15
C GLN A 55 -0.64 -6.91 9.21
N GLU A 56 -1.61 -7.60 9.80
CA GLU A 56 -1.38 -8.70 10.74
C GLU A 56 -0.66 -9.88 10.09
N LEU A 57 -1.04 -10.22 8.86
CA LEU A 57 -0.41 -11.29 8.10
C LEU A 57 1.07 -10.98 7.81
N LEU A 58 1.37 -9.75 7.40
CA LEU A 58 2.75 -9.29 7.19
C LEU A 58 3.55 -9.26 8.49
N ALA A 59 2.95 -8.78 9.58
CA ALA A 59 3.61 -8.75 10.89
C ALA A 59 3.95 -10.16 11.39
N SER A 60 3.08 -11.13 11.14
CA SER A 60 3.29 -12.54 11.51
C SER A 60 4.41 -13.18 10.68
N ALA A 61 4.44 -12.93 9.37
CA ALA A 61 5.49 -13.44 8.49
C ALA A 61 6.90 -12.95 8.89
N ASP A 62 7.03 -11.72 9.36
CA ASP A 62 8.31 -11.16 9.87
C ASP A 62 8.81 -11.88 11.15
N GLN A 63 7.90 -12.45 11.95
CA GLN A 63 8.29 -13.21 13.15
C GLN A 63 8.80 -14.63 12.83
N ASP A 64 8.32 -15.22 11.74
CA ASP A 64 8.72 -16.56 11.31
C ASP A 64 10.08 -16.55 10.59
N GLU A 65 10.55 -15.39 10.13
CA GLU A 65 11.88 -15.28 9.54
C GLU A 65 12.95 -15.32 10.65
N PRO A 66 13.91 -16.26 10.60
CA PRO A 66 15.00 -16.27 11.57
C PRO A 66 15.76 -14.96 11.43
N ARG A 67 15.66 -14.10 12.45
CA ARG A 67 16.39 -12.82 12.49
C ARG A 67 17.85 -13.11 12.13
N PRO A 68 18.36 -12.60 11.00
CA PRO A 68 19.77 -12.78 10.66
C PRO A 68 20.59 -12.27 11.85
N PRO A 69 21.73 -12.91 12.17
CA PRO A 69 22.56 -12.43 13.27
C PRO A 69 22.79 -10.94 13.05
N GLN A 70 22.43 -10.13 14.06
CA GLN A 70 22.71 -8.70 14.05
C GLN A 70 24.22 -8.57 13.93
N VAL A 71 24.72 -8.42 12.70
CA VAL A 71 26.10 -8.00 12.49
C VAL A 71 26.23 -6.71 13.27
N PRO A 72 27.17 -6.61 14.24
CA PRO A 72 27.44 -5.34 14.89
C PRO A 72 27.60 -4.33 13.78
N GLN A 73 26.71 -3.33 13.73
CA GLN A 73 26.81 -2.26 12.74
C GLN A 73 28.14 -1.58 13.04
N VAL A 74 29.18 -1.98 12.31
CA VAL A 74 30.44 -1.26 12.29
C VAL A 74 30.03 0.16 11.95
N PRO A 75 30.35 1.18 12.77
CA PRO A 75 29.98 2.54 12.44
C PRO A 75 30.45 2.77 11.01
N ARG A 76 29.49 2.98 10.11
CA ARG A 76 29.80 3.24 8.70
C ARG A 76 30.85 4.35 8.74
N PRO A 77 32.06 4.15 8.16
CA PRO A 77 33.02 5.24 8.09
C PRO A 77 32.26 6.43 7.52
N ALA A 78 32.31 7.56 8.23
CA ALA A 78 31.57 8.76 7.87
C ALA A 78 31.74 8.94 6.37
N GLU A 79 30.64 8.80 5.62
CA GLU A 79 30.68 9.06 4.19
C GLU A 79 31.30 10.46 4.06
N PRO A 80 32.31 10.66 3.19
CA PRO A 80 32.82 12.00 2.99
C PRO A 80 31.62 12.85 2.62
N SER A 81 31.34 13.86 3.46
CA SER A 81 30.24 14.81 3.28
C SER A 81 30.10 15.09 1.80
N ARG A 82 28.91 14.83 1.23
CA ARG A 82 28.57 15.17 -0.14
C ARG A 82 29.26 16.47 -0.51
N PRO A 83 29.95 16.57 -1.66
CA PRO A 83 30.58 17.81 -2.06
C PRO A 83 29.51 18.89 -2.00
N VAL A 84 29.73 19.88 -1.12
CA VAL A 84 28.92 21.09 -1.11
C VAL A 84 29.20 21.73 -2.47
N PHE A 85 28.23 21.64 -3.38
CA PHE A 85 28.34 22.28 -4.69
C PHE A 85 28.81 23.73 -4.46
N PRO A 86 29.90 24.18 -5.11
CA PRO A 86 30.33 25.55 -4.96
C PRO A 86 29.18 26.45 -5.41
N ALA A 87 28.88 27.47 -4.61
CA ALA A 87 27.86 28.50 -4.87
C ALA A 87 28.18 29.41 -6.08
N ALA A 88 28.90 28.89 -7.08
CA ALA A 88 29.40 29.59 -8.26
C ALA A 88 28.37 29.68 -9.40
N LEU A 89 27.17 29.11 -9.24
CA LEU A 89 26.05 29.27 -10.18
C LEU A 89 24.96 30.19 -9.63
N ARG A 90 25.31 31.16 -8.77
CA ARG A 90 24.40 32.28 -8.52
C ARG A 90 24.49 33.23 -9.73
N PRO A 91 23.39 33.44 -10.48
CA PRO A 91 23.39 34.42 -11.56
C PRO A 91 23.68 35.79 -10.94
N ARG A 92 24.64 36.51 -11.53
CA ARG A 92 24.91 37.91 -11.17
C ARG A 92 23.73 38.78 -11.66
N PRO A 93 23.40 39.86 -10.93
CA PRO A 93 22.27 40.74 -11.25
C PRO A 93 22.41 41.42 -12.60
#